data_AF-A0A1B1BL19-F1
#
_entry.id   AF-A0A1B1BL19-F1
#
_cell.length_a   1.000
_cell.length_b   1.000
_cell.length_c   1.000
_cell.angle_alpha   90.00
_cell.angle_beta   90.00
_cell.angle_gamma   90.00
#
_symmetry.space_group_name_H-M   'P 1'
#
loop_
_entity.id
_entity.type
_entity.pdbx_description
1 polymer ?
#
loop_
_entity_poly.entity_id
_entity_poly.type
_entity_poly.pdbx_seq_one_letter_code
_entity_poly.pdbx_strand_id
1 'polypeptide(L)'
;MSAESVTNVLTVLRVILAVVFVVAGISHFAPSVQRTMTAMIPPRLRWRGLWSPRNLVLITGVCEILGGVGLLLDATRVTSGVALAVFLVAVFPANAYAARHKERFGAVAIPFVPRLLGQLVLIGLVLAVSLAG
;
A
#
# COMPACT_ATOMS: atom_id res chain seq x y z
N MET A 1 28.45 -11.50 -3.52
CA MET A 1 27.23 -12.34 -3.66
C MET A 1 27.11 -12.77 -5.11
N SER A 2 26.75 -14.02 -5.39
CA SER A 2 26.53 -14.47 -6.78
C SER A 2 25.24 -13.85 -7.33
N ALA A 3 25.16 -13.65 -8.66
CA ALA A 3 23.95 -13.14 -9.31
C ALA A 3 22.72 -14.01 -9.01
N GLU A 4 22.91 -15.33 -8.93
CA GLU A 4 21.89 -16.30 -8.55
C GLU A 4 21.34 -16.07 -7.13
N SER A 5 22.21 -15.77 -6.17
CA SER A 5 21.79 -15.47 -4.78
C SER A 5 20.93 -14.21 -4.73
N VAL A 6 21.26 -13.20 -5.53
CA VAL A 6 20.48 -11.95 -5.61
C VAL A 6 19.10 -12.22 -6.20
N THR A 7 19.01 -12.99 -7.28
CA THR A 7 17.73 -13.37 -7.90
C THR A 7 16.84 -14.17 -6.94
N ASN A 8 17.41 -15.10 -6.18
CA ASN A 8 16.67 -15.88 -5.19
C ASN A 8 16.09 -14.99 -4.08
N VAL A 9 16.90 -14.06 -3.56
CA VAL A 9 16.45 -13.09 -2.55
C VAL A 9 15.32 -12.21 -3.07
N LEU A 10 15.44 -11.69 -4.29
CA LEU A 10 14.42 -10.83 -4.89
C LEU A 10 13.12 -11.59 -5.17
N THR A 11 13.20 -12.86 -5.54
CA THR A 11 12.04 -13.73 -5.73
C THR A 11 11.30 -13.96 -4.40
N VAL A 12 12.03 -14.32 -3.34
CA VAL A 12 11.44 -14.49 -2.00
C VAL A 12 10.81 -13.19 -1.52
N LEU A 13 11.50 -12.07 -1.66
CA LEU A 13 10.98 -10.76 -1.28
C LEU A 13 9.72 -10.40 -2.08
N ARG A 14 9.66 -10.72 -3.37
CA ARG A 14 8.48 -10.51 -4.21
C ARG A 14 7.26 -11.23 -3.66
N VAL A 15 7.42 -12.51 -3.31
CA VAL A 15 6.35 -13.32 -2.72
C VAL A 15 5.90 -12.73 -1.38
N ILE A 16 6.84 -12.32 -0.53
CA ILE A 16 6.52 -11.67 0.75
C ILE A 16 5.71 -10.38 0.51
N LEU A 17 6.17 -9.51 -0.39
CA LEU A 17 5.47 -8.26 -0.69
C LEU A 17 4.08 -8.50 -1.29
N ALA A 18 3.95 -9.46 -2.20
CA ALA A 18 2.65 -9.87 -2.75
C ALA A 18 1.68 -10.28 -1.65
N VAL A 19 2.12 -11.14 -0.72
CA VAL A 19 1.30 -11.57 0.43
C VAL A 19 0.95 -10.38 1.32
N VAL A 20 1.90 -9.50 1.63
CA VAL A 20 1.66 -8.30 2.44
C VAL A 20 0.58 -7.41 1.82
N PHE A 21 0.66 -7.12 0.51
CA PHE A 21 -0.35 -6.31 -0.17
C PHE A 21 -1.71 -7.00 -0.25
N VAL A 22 -1.76 -8.31 -0.52
CA VAL A 22 -3.03 -9.03 -0.56
C VAL A 22 -3.70 -9.04 0.83
N VAL A 23 -2.95 -9.31 1.89
CA VAL A 23 -3.46 -9.31 3.27
C VAL A 23 -3.89 -7.90 3.69
N ALA A 24 -3.09 -6.87 3.38
CA ALA A 24 -3.46 -5.48 3.62
C ALA A 24 -4.74 -5.09 2.87
N GLY A 25 -4.86 -5.46 1.61
CA GLY A 25 -6.03 -5.18 0.78
C GLY A 25 -7.29 -5.87 1.30
N ILE A 26 -7.20 -7.13 1.75
CA ILE A 26 -8.31 -7.84 2.40
C ILE A 26 -8.77 -7.12 3.68
N SER A 27 -7.85 -6.55 4.46
CA SER A 27 -8.18 -5.85 5.71
C SER A 27 -9.09 -4.62 5.49
N HIS A 28 -9.08 -4.01 4.31
CA HIS A 28 -9.93 -2.86 3.97
C HIS A 28 -11.43 -3.19 4.02
N PHE A 29 -11.79 -4.47 3.89
CA PHE A 29 -13.18 -4.93 3.92
C PHE A 29 -13.65 -5.29 5.34
N ALA A 30 -12.74 -5.33 6.32
CA ALA A 30 -13.10 -5.56 7.71
C ALA A 30 -13.77 -4.29 8.29
N PRO A 31 -15.00 -4.37 8.86
CA PRO A 31 -15.75 -3.18 9.25
C PRO A 31 -15.04 -2.25 10.24
N SER A 32 -14.27 -2.79 11.19
CA SER A 32 -13.51 -2.00 12.16
C SER A 32 -12.36 -1.23 11.49
N VAL A 33 -11.59 -1.92 10.63
CA VAL A 33 -10.47 -1.34 9.88
C VAL A 33 -10.97 -0.29 8.90
N GLN A 34 -12.02 -0.63 8.13
CA GLN A 34 -12.64 0.27 7.16
C GLN A 34 -13.08 1.59 7.80
N ARG A 35 -13.72 1.54 8.98
CA ARG A 35 -14.14 2.75 9.71
C ARG A 35 -12.95 3.64 10.06
N THR A 36 -11.86 3.06 10.55
CA THR A 36 -10.63 3.79 10.90
C THR A 36 -10.01 4.42 9.66
N MET A 37 -9.82 3.67 8.57
CA MET A 37 -9.23 4.16 7.33
C MET A 37 -10.07 5.26 6.68
N THR A 38 -11.40 5.11 6.72
CA THR A 38 -12.34 6.13 6.24
C THR A 38 -12.17 7.44 6.99
N ALA A 39 -11.97 7.38 8.31
CA ALA A 39 -11.74 8.56 9.15
C ALA A 39 -10.37 9.21 8.91
N MET A 40 -9.37 8.45 8.46
CA MET A 40 -8.04 8.96 8.09
C MET A 40 -8.03 9.77 6.78
N ILE A 41 -9.08 9.66 5.95
CA ILE A 41 -9.15 10.42 4.71
C ILE A 41 -9.25 11.93 5.03
N PRO A 42 -8.33 12.76 4.51
CA PRO A 42 -8.28 14.20 4.80
C PRO A 42 -9.58 14.91 4.40
N PRO A 43 -10.04 15.94 5.12
CA PRO A 43 -11.28 16.66 4.81
C PRO A 43 -11.42 17.10 3.35
N ARG A 44 -10.33 17.57 2.74
CA ARG A 44 -10.27 18.00 1.33
C ARG A 44 -10.55 16.89 0.29
N LEU A 45 -10.46 15.63 0.68
CA LEU A 45 -10.71 14.44 -0.16
C LEU A 45 -12.03 13.74 0.20
N ARG A 46 -12.86 14.31 1.08
CA ARG A 46 -14.14 13.73 1.51
C ARG A 46 -15.26 14.13 0.57
N TRP A 47 -15.16 13.68 -0.68
CA TRP A 47 -16.19 13.91 -1.68
C TRP A 47 -17.47 13.09 -1.42
N ARG A 48 -18.53 13.38 -2.17
CA ARG A 48 -19.81 12.66 -2.13
C ARG A 48 -19.95 11.74 -3.36
N GLY A 49 -20.91 10.83 -3.31
CA GLY A 49 -21.18 9.89 -4.42
C GLY A 49 -20.13 8.79 -4.54
N LEU A 50 -19.71 8.48 -5.76
CA LEU A 50 -18.77 7.37 -6.04
C LEU A 50 -17.43 7.54 -5.35
N TRP A 51 -16.95 8.78 -5.20
CA TRP A 51 -15.67 9.13 -4.57
C TRP A 51 -15.77 9.38 -3.07
N SER A 52 -16.78 8.80 -2.41
CA SER A 52 -16.91 8.90 -0.94
C SER A 52 -15.72 8.25 -0.24
N PRO A 53 -15.34 8.73 0.97
CA PRO A 53 -14.25 8.15 1.76
C PRO A 53 -14.33 6.62 1.92
N ARG A 54 -15.54 6.10 2.16
CA ARG A 54 -15.77 4.67 2.31
C ARG A 54 -15.45 3.91 1.02
N ASN A 55 -15.87 4.44 -0.13
CA ASN A 55 -15.61 3.82 -1.43
C ASN A 55 -14.14 3.92 -1.80
N LEU A 56 -13.47 5.04 -1.50
CA LEU A 56 -12.02 5.16 -1.68
C LEU A 56 -11.28 4.04 -0.94
N VAL A 57 -11.63 3.76 0.33
CA VAL A 57 -11.03 2.65 1.09
C VAL A 57 -11.30 1.30 0.41
N LEU A 58 -12.50 1.04 -0.10
CA LEU A 58 -12.78 -0.21 -0.80
C LEU A 58 -11.98 -0.34 -2.10
N ILE A 59 -11.90 0.74 -2.87
CA ILE A 59 -11.11 0.81 -4.11
C ILE A 59 -9.64 0.57 -3.81
N THR A 60 -9.09 1.21 -2.76
CA THR A 60 -7.68 1.00 -2.38
C THR A 60 -7.41 -0.45 -1.97
N GLY A 61 -8.35 -1.09 -1.26
CA GLY A 61 -8.25 -2.52 -0.93
C GLY A 61 -8.21 -3.42 -2.17
N VAL A 62 -9.06 -3.15 -3.18
CA VAL A 62 -9.01 -3.88 -4.46
C VAL A 62 -7.68 -3.64 -5.18
N CYS A 63 -7.19 -2.39 -5.23
CA CYS A 63 -5.92 -2.05 -5.85
C CYS A 63 -4.74 -2.80 -5.23
N GLU A 64 -4.69 -2.92 -3.90
CA GLU A 64 -3.64 -3.68 -3.22
C GLU A 64 -3.70 -5.18 -3.53
N ILE A 65 -4.90 -5.78 -3.53
CA ILE A 65 -5.07 -7.20 -3.88
C ILE A 65 -4.61 -7.44 -5.32
N LEU A 66 -5.09 -6.64 -6.28
CA LEU A 66 -4.72 -6.79 -7.69
C LEU A 66 -3.22 -6.52 -7.91
N GLY A 67 -2.66 -5.52 -7.24
CA GLY A 67 -1.23 -5.23 -7.28
C GLY A 67 -0.40 -6.39 -6.72
N GLY A 68 -0.76 -6.91 -5.55
CA GLY A 68 -0.08 -8.03 -4.91
C GLY A 68 -0.15 -9.32 -5.74
N VAL A 69 -1.34 -9.69 -6.23
CA VAL A 69 -1.49 -10.83 -7.16
C VAL A 69 -0.71 -10.62 -8.45
N GLY A 70 -0.78 -9.42 -9.02
CA GLY A 70 -0.10 -9.12 -10.27
C GLY A 70 1.43 -9.07 -10.17
N LEU A 71 2.01 -8.91 -8.97
CA LEU A 71 3.45 -9.11 -8.74
C LEU A 71 3.88 -10.58 -8.93
N LEU A 72 2.97 -11.55 -8.76
CA LEU A 72 3.26 -12.98 -8.91
C LEU A 72 3.15 -13.47 -10.36
N LEU A 73 2.56 -12.68 -11.26
CA LEU A 73 2.35 -13.04 -12.65
C LEU A 73 3.36 -12.32 -13.53
N ASP A 74 4.18 -13.06 -14.28
CA ASP A 74 5.25 -12.46 -15.10
C ASP A 74 4.73 -11.43 -16.10
N ALA A 75 3.55 -11.66 -16.69
CA ALA A 75 2.92 -10.76 -17.65
C ALA A 75 2.54 -9.39 -17.05
N THR A 76 2.25 -9.31 -15.75
CA THR A 76 1.79 -8.07 -15.09
C THR A 76 2.75 -7.54 -14.04
N ARG A 77 3.86 -8.24 -13.79
CA ARG A 77 4.79 -7.97 -12.70
C ARG A 77 5.28 -6.51 -12.67
N VAL A 78 5.79 -6.02 -13.79
CA VAL A 78 6.31 -4.65 -13.91
C VAL A 78 5.18 -3.63 -13.77
N THR A 79 4.05 -3.83 -14.46
CA THR A 79 2.90 -2.93 -14.38
C THR A 79 2.31 -2.86 -12.96
N SER A 80 2.24 -3.97 -12.26
CA SER A 80 1.78 -4.03 -10.86
C SER A 80 2.75 -3.35 -9.92
N GLY A 81 4.06 -3.52 -10.12
CA GLY A 81 5.07 -2.82 -9.34
C GLY A 81 4.96 -1.30 -9.46
N VAL A 82 4.84 -0.79 -10.69
CA VAL A 82 4.65 0.64 -10.95
C VAL A 82 3.31 1.13 -10.39
N ALA A 83 2.22 0.38 -10.59
CA ALA A 83 0.91 0.74 -10.08
C ALA A 83 0.88 0.81 -8.55
N LEU A 84 1.49 -0.16 -7.86
CA LEU A 84 1.65 -0.15 -6.40
C LEU A 84 2.52 1.02 -5.92
N ALA A 85 3.59 1.37 -6.63
CA ALA A 85 4.41 2.52 -6.30
C ALA A 85 3.59 3.83 -6.38
N VAL A 86 2.85 4.05 -7.47
CA VAL A 86 1.95 5.21 -7.63
C VAL A 86 0.85 5.20 -6.57
N PHE A 87 0.27 4.04 -6.30
CA PHE A 87 -0.73 3.85 -5.26
C PHE A 87 -0.22 4.27 -3.87
N LEU A 88 0.99 3.84 -3.49
CA LEU A 88 1.60 4.19 -2.21
C LEU A 88 1.79 5.70 -2.06
N VAL A 89 2.11 6.41 -3.14
CA VAL A 89 2.15 7.88 -3.16
C VAL A 89 0.74 8.45 -2.98
N ALA A 90 -0.25 7.90 -3.69
CA ALA A 90 -1.63 8.38 -3.68
C ALA A 90 -2.32 8.24 -2.31
N VAL A 91 -2.01 7.19 -1.53
CA VAL A 91 -2.58 6.97 -0.19
C VAL A 91 -1.84 7.71 0.92
N PHE A 92 -0.63 8.24 0.66
CA PHE A 92 0.17 8.98 1.64
C PHE A 92 -0.57 10.13 2.35
N PRO A 93 -1.41 10.95 1.67
CA PRO A 93 -2.15 12.01 2.34
C PRO A 93 -3.01 11.53 3.52
N ALA A 94 -3.57 10.31 3.48
CA ALA A 94 -4.33 9.75 4.60
C ALA A 94 -3.41 9.40 5.78
N ASN A 95 -2.24 8.80 5.52
CA ASN A 95 -1.23 8.53 6.53
C ASN A 95 -0.69 9.81 7.17
N ALA A 96 -0.40 10.83 6.36
CA ALA A 96 0.05 12.14 6.83
C ALA A 96 -1.02 12.87 7.65
N TYR A 97 -2.30 12.70 7.30
CA TYR A 97 -3.40 13.23 8.11
C TYR A 97 -3.49 12.51 9.46
N ALA A 98 -3.44 11.18 9.48
CA ALA A 98 -3.45 10.42 10.73
C ALA A 98 -2.28 10.78 11.66
N ALA A 99 -1.07 10.95 11.10
CA ALA A 99 0.12 11.35 11.84
C ALA A 99 -0.03 12.69 12.59
N ARG A 100 -0.90 13.59 12.12
CA ARG A 100 -1.21 14.88 12.76
C ARG A 100 -2.33 14.83 13.79
N HIS A 101 -3.02 13.68 13.94
CA HIS A 101 -4.18 13.52 14.81
C HIS A 101 -4.03 12.27 15.70
N LYS A 102 -2.91 12.20 16.44
CA LYS A 102 -2.55 11.03 17.25
C LYS A 102 -3.58 10.73 18.33
N GLU A 103 -4.19 11.76 18.90
CA GLU A 103 -5.29 11.70 19.87
C GLU A 103 -6.52 10.96 19.32
N ARG A 104 -6.73 10.98 18.00
CA ARG A 104 -7.86 10.33 17.35
C ARG A 104 -7.57 8.91 16.87
N PHE A 105 -6.34 8.65 16.44
CA PHE A 105 -5.98 7.39 15.76
C PHE A 105 -5.02 6.49 16.55
N GLY A 106 -4.53 6.94 17.70
CA GLY A 106 -3.71 6.14 18.62
C GLY A 106 -2.51 5.50 17.92
N ALA A 107 -2.38 4.17 18.03
CA ALA A 107 -1.27 3.41 17.46
C ALA A 107 -1.21 3.45 15.91
N VAL A 108 -2.32 3.77 15.22
CA VAL A 108 -2.36 3.86 13.76
C VAL A 108 -1.70 5.16 13.26
N ALA A 109 -1.65 6.20 14.10
CA ALA A 109 -0.97 7.47 13.81
C ALA A 109 0.55 7.35 13.96
N ILE A 110 1.19 6.61 13.04
CA ILE A 110 2.65 6.61 12.94
C ILE A 110 3.13 8.04 12.62
N PRO A 111 4.17 8.55 13.31
CA PRO A 111 4.71 9.88 13.05
C PRO A 111 5.12 10.07 11.59
N PHE A 112 5.01 11.31 11.10
CA PHE A 112 5.14 11.64 9.69
C PHE A 112 6.45 11.16 9.06
N VAL A 113 7.60 11.46 9.71
CA VAL A 113 8.92 11.15 9.15
C VAL A 113 9.17 9.64 9.06
N PRO A 114 9.01 8.83 10.13
CA PRO A 114 9.10 7.37 10.02
C PRO A 114 8.15 6.78 8.97
N ARG A 115 6.92 7.31 8.88
CA ARG A 115 5.94 6.85 7.91
C ARG A 115 6.38 7.15 6.46
N LEU A 116 6.89 8.35 6.21
CA LEU A 116 7.40 8.75 4.90
C LEU A 116 8.57 7.87 4.48
N LEU A 117 9.55 7.66 5.36
CA LEU A 117 10.70 6.80 5.11
C LEU A 117 10.25 5.36 4.82
N GLY A 118 9.34 4.82 5.63
CA GLY A 118 8.79 3.49 5.41
C GLY A 118 8.09 3.34 4.06
N GLN A 119 7.34 4.36 3.61
CA GLN A 119 6.72 4.33 2.28
C GLN A 119 7.74 4.45 1.14
N LEU A 120 8.77 5.29 1.27
CA LEU A 120 9.84 5.37 0.27
C LEU A 120 10.60 4.04 0.14
N VAL A 121 10.90 3.40 1.27
CA VAL A 121 11.52 2.06 1.28
C VAL A 121 10.59 1.05 0.63
N LEU A 122 9.30 1.01 0.99
CA LEU A 122 8.35 0.07 0.40
C LEU A 122 8.19 0.28 -1.11
N ILE A 123 8.14 1.54 -1.58
CA ILE A 123 8.15 1.87 -3.01
C ILE A 123 9.41 1.32 -3.68
N GLY A 124 10.58 1.58 -3.10
CA GLY A 124 11.86 1.08 -3.63
C GLY A 124 11.91 -0.44 -3.72
N LEU A 125 11.44 -1.13 -2.68
CA LEU A 125 11.40 -2.60 -2.65
C LEU A 125 10.45 -3.16 -3.70
N VAL A 126 9.25 -2.58 -3.85
CA VAL A 126 8.27 -2.99 -4.88
C VAL A 126 8.82 -2.80 -6.29
N LEU A 127 9.47 -1.68 -6.57
CA LEU A 127 10.12 -1.43 -7.86
C LEU A 127 11.29 -2.41 -8.08
N ALA A 128 12.11 -2.65 -7.07
CA ALA A 128 13.23 -3.58 -7.18
C ALA A 128 12.76 -5.01 -7.52
N VAL A 129 11.76 -5.54 -6.81
CA VAL A 129 11.28 -6.91 -7.05
C VAL A 129 10.48 -7.07 -8.33
N SER A 130 9.89 -6.00 -8.85
CA SER A 130 9.10 -6.05 -10.09
C SER A 130 9.96 -5.95 -11.34
N LEU A 131 11.06 -5.18 -11.28
CA LEU A 131 12.00 -4.98 -12.39
C LEU A 131 13.07 -6.07 -12.46
N ALA A 132 13.41 -6.69 -11.33
CA ALA A 132 14.38 -7.77 -11.30
C ALA A 132 13.68 -9.12 -11.54
N GLY A 133 13.81 -9.64 -12.75
CA GLY A 133 13.44 -11.01 -13.10
C GLY A 133 13.18 -11.17 -14.57
#